data_AF-A0AA95F2K4-F1
#
_entry.id   AF-A0AA95F2K4-F1
#
_cell.length_a   1.000
_cell.length_b   1.000
_cell.length_c   1.000
_cell.angle_alpha   90.00
_cell.angle_beta   90.00
_cell.angle_gamma   90.00
#
_symmetry.space_group_name_H-M   'P 1'
#
loop_
_entity.id
_entity.type
_entity.pdbx_description
1 polymer ?
#
loop_
_entity_poly.entity_id
_entity_poly.type
_entity_poly.pdbx_seq_one_letter_code
_entity_poly.pdbx_strand_id
1 'polypeptide(L)'
;MKNKTITSLIAAASLIAGPATAEPIQSFVDVCLSTNGEPPAVAAAAETGGWFKMPAEVADDMGEDFRDPAAYINFDPNKLKAGAPIGPIEVLMTGWGDGKAIMEIDGLRLDFCGLISPEADSQTLNRDMTTRLGFSPITRDDMTFWLFSRRSGAFVSEAALIDIEDNNLVEAVRKRKLYALYIIAQDDMAGLVLGAIRPAL
;
A
#
# COMPACT_ATOMS: atom_id res chain seq x y z
N MET A 1 23.82 -9.23 64.01
CA MET A 1 22.43 -9.63 63.63
C MET A 1 21.63 -8.34 63.48
N LYS A 2 21.08 -7.91 62.33
CA LYS A 2 20.62 -8.56 61.10
C LYS A 2 20.77 -7.55 59.94
N ASN A 3 21.23 -8.02 58.78
CA ASN A 3 21.15 -7.29 57.50
C ASN A 3 19.69 -7.19 57.06
N LYS A 4 19.28 -6.04 56.51
CA LYS A 4 18.04 -5.92 55.72
C LYS A 4 18.38 -5.40 54.33
N THR A 5 18.51 -6.35 53.41
CA THR A 5 18.56 -6.10 51.97
C THR A 5 17.13 -5.87 51.50
N ILE A 6 16.84 -4.70 50.92
CA ILE A 6 15.55 -4.40 50.28
C ILE A 6 15.73 -4.67 48.79
N THR A 7 15.20 -5.79 48.32
CA THR A 7 15.13 -6.15 46.91
C THR A 7 13.86 -5.52 46.32
N SER A 8 14.00 -4.43 45.56
CA SER A 8 12.90 -3.87 44.78
C SER A 8 12.62 -4.75 43.57
N LEU A 9 11.43 -5.36 43.54
CA LEU A 9 10.87 -6.06 42.40
C LEU A 9 10.46 -5.03 41.33
N ILE A 10 11.13 -5.00 40.18
CA ILE A 10 10.63 -4.30 38.99
C ILE A 10 9.65 -5.26 38.32
N ALA A 11 8.36 -5.02 38.51
CA ALA A 11 7.32 -5.68 37.74
C ALA A 11 7.33 -5.10 36.32
N ALA A 12 7.93 -5.83 35.38
CA ALA A 12 7.76 -5.57 33.97
C ALA A 12 6.30 -5.90 33.60
N ALA A 13 5.47 -4.87 33.51
CA ALA A 13 4.15 -4.98 32.92
C ALA A 13 4.33 -5.18 31.41
N SER A 14 4.42 -6.43 30.98
CA SER A 14 4.21 -6.81 29.58
C SER A 14 2.74 -6.53 29.25
N LEU A 15 2.45 -5.30 28.85
CA LEU A 15 1.24 -4.98 28.12
C LEU A 15 1.26 -5.86 26.88
N ILE A 16 0.40 -6.87 26.87
CA ILE A 16 0.04 -7.59 25.65
C ILE A 16 -0.67 -6.53 24.81
N ALA A 17 0.08 -5.85 23.95
CA ALA A 17 -0.50 -5.10 22.86
C ALA A 17 -1.25 -6.13 22.02
N GLY A 18 -2.57 -6.21 22.21
CA GLY A 18 -3.40 -6.91 21.25
C GLY A 18 -3.16 -6.30 19.87
N PRO A 19 -3.36 -7.05 18.78
CA PRO A 19 -3.28 -6.48 17.45
C PRO A 19 -4.36 -5.40 17.38
N ALA A 20 -3.98 -4.14 17.53
CA ALA A 20 -4.80 -3.05 17.05
C ALA A 20 -4.91 -3.33 15.56
N THR A 21 -6.11 -3.66 15.10
CA THR A 21 -6.39 -3.72 13.66
C THR A 21 -5.96 -2.36 13.12
N ALA A 22 -4.84 -2.34 12.40
CA ALA A 22 -4.32 -1.11 11.83
C ALA A 22 -5.46 -0.52 10.99
N GLU A 23 -5.71 0.79 11.12
CA GLU A 23 -6.64 1.46 10.22
C GLU A 23 -6.17 1.20 8.78
N PRO A 24 -7.07 1.08 7.78
CA PRO A 24 -6.68 0.72 6.41
C PRO A 24 -5.54 1.57 5.83
N ILE A 25 -5.47 2.85 6.22
CA ILE A 25 -4.38 3.74 5.87
C ILE A 25 -3.02 3.29 6.44
N GLN A 26 -3.01 2.79 7.68
CA GLN A 26 -1.80 2.33 8.35
C GLN A 26 -1.36 0.97 7.77
N SER A 27 -2.27 0.05 7.50
CA SER A 27 -1.98 -1.18 6.74
C SER A 27 -1.35 -0.88 5.39
N PHE A 28 -1.91 0.07 4.63
CA PHE A 28 -1.37 0.48 3.34
C PHE A 28 0.04 1.09 3.47
N VAL A 29 0.25 1.91 4.50
CA VAL A 29 1.56 2.52 4.76
C VAL A 29 2.60 1.45 5.10
N ASP A 30 2.26 0.52 5.97
CA ASP A 30 3.19 -0.50 6.47
C ASP A 30 3.53 -1.53 5.40
N VAL A 31 2.60 -1.82 4.49
CA VAL A 31 2.78 -2.87 3.48
C VAL A 31 3.14 -2.30 2.10
N CYS A 32 2.44 -1.29 1.60
CA CYS A 32 2.68 -0.73 0.26
C CYS A 32 3.70 0.41 0.29
N LEU A 33 3.49 1.41 1.15
CA LEU A 33 4.33 2.61 1.14
C LEU A 33 5.73 2.32 1.69
N SER A 34 5.88 1.52 2.74
CA SER A 34 7.18 1.21 3.34
C SER A 34 8.08 0.41 2.37
N THR A 35 7.48 -0.45 1.55
CA THR A 35 8.16 -1.36 0.61
C THR A 35 8.36 -0.75 -0.78
N ASN A 36 7.85 0.46 -1.02
CA ASN A 36 7.82 1.10 -2.34
C ASN A 36 7.05 0.29 -3.39
N GLY A 37 6.03 -0.47 -2.95
CA GLY A 37 5.20 -1.28 -3.83
C GLY A 37 5.93 -2.43 -4.54
N GLU A 38 7.13 -2.80 -4.09
CA GLU A 38 7.90 -3.87 -4.72
C GLU A 38 7.30 -5.24 -4.37
N PRO A 39 6.82 -6.05 -5.34
CA PRO A 39 5.97 -7.20 -5.03
C PRO A 39 6.61 -8.22 -4.08
N PRO A 40 7.90 -8.60 -4.23
CA PRO A 40 8.56 -9.48 -3.25
C PRO A 40 8.64 -8.88 -1.84
N ALA A 41 8.86 -7.58 -1.71
CA ALA A 41 8.93 -6.91 -0.41
C ALA A 41 7.54 -6.72 0.20
N VAL A 42 6.53 -6.43 -0.62
CA VAL A 42 5.12 -6.37 -0.23
C VAL A 42 4.67 -7.72 0.32
N ALA A 43 4.95 -8.81 -0.41
CA ALA A 43 4.64 -10.18 0.03
C ALA A 43 5.27 -10.49 1.40
N ALA A 44 6.57 -10.21 1.55
CA ALA A 44 7.26 -10.45 2.82
C ALA A 44 6.70 -9.60 3.97
N ALA A 45 6.33 -8.34 3.71
CA ALA A 45 5.72 -7.45 4.70
C ALA A 45 4.32 -7.93 5.12
N ALA A 46 3.50 -8.36 4.16
CA ALA A 46 2.18 -8.92 4.41
C ALA A 46 2.27 -10.19 5.27
N GLU A 47 3.11 -11.15 4.90
CA GLU A 47 3.31 -12.40 5.64
C GLU A 47 3.82 -12.13 7.08
N THR A 48 4.78 -11.22 7.22
CA THR A 48 5.30 -10.81 8.54
C THR A 48 4.23 -10.12 9.39
N GLY A 49 3.33 -9.38 8.74
CA GLY A 49 2.17 -8.74 9.35
C GLY A 49 1.02 -9.69 9.70
N GLY A 50 1.16 -10.99 9.41
CA GLY A 50 0.12 -11.99 9.68
C GLY A 50 -1.00 -12.06 8.64
N TRP A 51 -0.80 -11.48 7.46
CA TRP A 51 -1.76 -11.58 6.36
C TRP A 51 -1.78 -12.99 5.78
N PHE A 52 -2.96 -13.45 5.37
CA PHE A 52 -3.12 -14.75 4.74
C PHE A 52 -3.04 -14.62 3.23
N LYS A 53 -2.10 -15.33 2.61
CA LYS A 53 -2.03 -15.41 1.15
C LYS A 53 -3.25 -16.15 0.60
N MET A 54 -3.93 -15.55 -0.37
CA MET A 54 -5.07 -16.14 -1.05
C MET A 54 -4.59 -17.16 -2.11
N PRO A 55 -5.46 -18.11 -2.51
CA PRO A 55 -5.20 -18.99 -3.64
C PRO A 55 -4.89 -18.20 -4.93
N ALA A 56 -4.07 -18.77 -5.81
CA ALA A 56 -3.60 -18.08 -7.03
C ALA A 56 -4.75 -17.70 -7.96
N GLU A 57 -5.83 -18.48 -7.95
CA GLU A 57 -7.02 -18.26 -8.78
C GLU A 57 -7.69 -16.91 -8.50
N VAL A 58 -7.57 -16.38 -7.28
CA VAL A 58 -8.10 -15.04 -6.93
C VAL A 58 -7.21 -13.93 -7.48
N ALA A 59 -5.91 -14.19 -7.61
CA ALA A 59 -4.96 -13.25 -8.17
C ALA A 59 -4.95 -13.27 -9.71
N ASP A 60 -5.40 -14.36 -10.33
CA ASP A 60 -5.53 -14.45 -11.79
C ASP A 60 -6.63 -13.51 -12.33
N ASP A 61 -7.61 -13.13 -11.50
CA ASP A 61 -8.64 -12.14 -11.85
C ASP A 61 -8.09 -10.70 -11.99
N MET A 62 -6.81 -10.47 -11.68
CA MET A 62 -6.16 -9.16 -11.83
C MET A 62 -5.92 -8.73 -13.28
N GLY A 63 -6.17 -9.62 -14.24
CA GLY A 63 -6.03 -9.36 -15.67
C GLY A 63 -4.67 -9.81 -16.23
N GLU A 64 -4.65 -10.07 -17.54
CA GLU A 64 -3.49 -10.65 -18.24
C GLU A 64 -2.27 -9.70 -18.32
N ASP A 65 -2.49 -8.40 -18.06
CA ASP A 65 -1.45 -7.38 -18.11
C ASP A 65 -0.50 -7.41 -16.90
N PHE A 66 -0.91 -8.07 -15.81
CA PHE A 66 -0.12 -8.22 -14.60
C PHE A 66 0.56 -9.59 -14.54
N ARG A 67 1.83 -9.55 -14.18
CA ARG A 67 2.75 -10.66 -13.98
C ARG A 67 2.92 -10.91 -12.49
N ASP A 68 3.00 -12.19 -12.15
CA ASP A 68 3.16 -12.68 -10.77
C ASP A 68 2.16 -12.03 -9.78
N PRO A 69 0.85 -11.98 -10.09
CA PRO A 69 -0.11 -11.38 -9.19
C PRO A 69 -0.20 -12.19 -7.89
N ALA A 70 -0.37 -11.48 -6.78
CA ALA A 70 -0.58 -12.09 -5.48
C ALA A 70 -1.63 -11.28 -4.69
N ALA A 71 -2.57 -12.01 -4.09
CA ALA A 71 -3.59 -11.45 -3.22
C ALA A 71 -3.40 -11.96 -1.78
N TYR A 72 -3.66 -11.09 -0.82
CA TYR A 72 -3.61 -11.38 0.60
C TYR A 72 -4.84 -10.81 1.28
N ILE A 73 -5.29 -11.49 2.34
CA ILE A 73 -6.42 -11.07 3.14
C ILE A 73 -5.99 -10.90 4.60
N ASN A 74 -6.44 -9.80 5.20
CA ASN A 74 -6.32 -9.56 6.63
C ASN A 74 -7.73 -9.37 7.21
N PHE A 75 -8.00 -10.04 8.32
CA PHE A 75 -9.28 -9.94 9.01
C PHE A 75 -9.08 -10.17 10.51
N ASP A 76 -9.92 -9.56 11.34
CA ASP A 76 -9.94 -9.83 12.77
C ASP A 76 -10.78 -11.09 13.06
N PRO A 77 -10.16 -12.22 13.46
CA PRO A 77 -10.90 -13.44 13.74
C PRO A 77 -11.88 -13.29 14.92
N ASN A 78 -11.69 -12.31 15.80
CA ASN A 78 -12.58 -12.05 16.92
C ASN A 78 -13.83 -11.27 16.51
N LYS A 79 -13.79 -10.61 15.34
CA LYS A 79 -14.94 -9.93 14.72
C LYS A 79 -15.75 -10.87 13.82
N LEU A 80 -15.23 -12.07 13.51
CA LEU A 80 -15.98 -13.16 12.87
C LEU A 80 -16.96 -13.80 13.85
N LYS A 81 -17.99 -13.06 14.27
CA LYS A 81 -19.10 -13.65 15.04
C LYS A 81 -19.98 -14.49 14.10
N ALA A 82 -20.38 -15.68 14.55
CA ALA A 82 -21.28 -16.53 13.79
C ALA A 82 -22.56 -15.77 13.40
N GLY A 83 -22.79 -15.61 12.09
CA GLY A 83 -23.95 -14.90 11.54
C GLY A 83 -23.83 -13.37 11.48
N ALA A 84 -22.70 -12.78 11.90
CA ALA A 84 -22.40 -11.39 11.59
C ALA A 84 -21.86 -11.28 10.14
N PRO A 85 -22.04 -10.11 9.48
CA PRO A 85 -21.27 -9.81 8.28
C PRO A 85 -19.80 -10.10 8.56
N ILE A 86 -19.10 -10.66 7.56
CA ILE A 86 -17.67 -10.89 7.67
C ILE A 86 -17.06 -9.57 8.16
N GLY A 87 -16.26 -9.63 9.22
CA GLY A 87 -15.70 -8.45 9.88
C GLY A 87 -14.86 -7.61 8.89
N PRO A 88 -14.17 -6.56 9.36
CA PRO A 88 -13.38 -5.75 8.47
C PRO A 88 -12.30 -6.59 7.79
N ILE A 89 -12.53 -6.83 6.51
CA ILE A 89 -11.63 -7.53 5.63
C ILE A 89 -10.84 -6.47 4.90
N GLU A 90 -9.53 -6.55 4.97
CA GLU A 90 -8.66 -5.85 4.05
C GLU A 90 -8.17 -6.83 3.00
N VAL A 91 -8.24 -6.43 1.74
CA VAL A 91 -7.66 -7.18 0.63
C VAL A 91 -6.48 -6.39 0.10
N LEU A 92 -5.32 -7.04 0.10
CA LEU A 92 -4.08 -6.51 -0.46
C LEU A 92 -3.79 -7.26 -1.76
N MET A 93 -3.44 -6.54 -2.81
CA MET A 93 -3.06 -7.08 -4.09
C MET A 93 -1.72 -6.50 -4.54
N THR A 94 -0.85 -7.31 -5.13
CA THR A 94 0.43 -6.86 -5.66
C THR A 94 0.86 -7.67 -6.87
N GLY A 95 1.75 -7.11 -7.68
CA GLY A 95 2.27 -7.70 -8.90
C GLY A 95 3.01 -6.65 -9.70
N TRP A 96 3.39 -6.99 -10.92
CA TRP A 96 4.07 -6.06 -11.80
C TRP A 96 3.60 -6.22 -13.23
N GLY A 97 3.77 -5.22 -14.08
CA GLY A 97 3.51 -5.38 -15.50
C GLY A 97 4.32 -4.47 -16.37
N ASP A 98 4.23 -4.74 -17.66
CA ASP A 98 4.94 -3.99 -18.69
C ASP A 98 4.30 -2.61 -18.89
N GLY A 99 5.12 -1.58 -18.96
CA GLY A 99 4.65 -0.20 -19.09
C GLY A 99 3.90 0.06 -20.39
N LYS A 100 4.20 -0.67 -21.47
CA LYS A 100 3.46 -0.55 -22.73
C LYS A 100 2.08 -1.16 -22.63
N ALA A 101 1.93 -2.26 -21.88
CA ALA A 101 0.63 -2.90 -21.67
C ALA A 101 -0.27 -2.06 -20.73
N ILE A 102 0.29 -1.54 -19.64
CA ILE A 102 -0.51 -0.90 -18.58
C ILE A 102 -0.64 0.62 -18.78
N MET A 103 0.43 1.29 -19.20
CA MET A 103 0.51 2.76 -19.28
C MET A 103 0.61 3.25 -20.73
N GLU A 104 0.64 2.35 -21.71
CA GLU A 104 0.91 2.65 -23.13
C GLU A 104 2.28 3.28 -23.40
N ILE A 105 3.24 3.16 -22.46
CA ILE A 105 4.58 3.76 -22.55
C ILE A 105 5.66 2.67 -22.53
N ASP A 106 6.40 2.58 -23.64
CA ASP A 106 7.51 1.62 -23.79
C ASP A 106 8.72 1.97 -22.90
N GLY A 107 9.51 0.96 -22.54
CA GLY A 107 10.70 1.11 -21.72
C GLY A 107 10.44 1.35 -20.23
N LEU A 108 9.20 1.19 -19.78
CA LEU A 108 8.80 1.27 -18.37
C LEU A 108 8.29 -0.06 -17.83
N ARG A 109 8.32 -0.18 -16.51
CA ARG A 109 7.69 -1.24 -15.72
C ARG A 109 6.88 -0.60 -14.60
N LEU A 110 5.70 -1.15 -14.33
CA LEU A 110 4.87 -0.75 -13.19
C LEU A 110 4.85 -1.88 -12.17
N ASP A 111 5.39 -1.63 -10.99
CA ASP A 111 5.16 -2.47 -9.81
C ASP A 111 3.98 -1.88 -9.04
N PHE A 112 2.99 -2.69 -8.66
CA PHE A 112 1.81 -2.17 -7.95
C PHE A 112 1.58 -2.85 -6.60
N CYS A 113 0.96 -2.11 -5.69
CA CYS A 113 0.44 -2.56 -4.42
C CYS A 113 -0.86 -1.83 -4.12
N GLY A 114 -1.97 -2.56 -4.12
CA GLY A 114 -3.31 -2.06 -3.82
C GLY A 114 -3.83 -2.62 -2.52
N LEU A 115 -4.50 -1.80 -1.71
CA LEU A 115 -5.21 -2.24 -0.52
C LEU A 115 -6.62 -1.66 -0.54
N ILE A 116 -7.64 -2.50 -0.40
CA ILE A 116 -9.06 -2.11 -0.27
C ILE A 116 -9.66 -2.65 1.02
N SER A 117 -10.64 -1.92 1.56
CA SER A 117 -11.38 -2.30 2.77
C SER A 117 -12.78 -1.67 2.76
N PRO A 118 -13.81 -2.35 3.28
CA PRO A 118 -15.14 -1.78 3.50
C PRO A 118 -15.17 -0.78 4.67
N GLU A 119 -14.14 -0.76 5.53
CA GLU A 119 -14.01 0.26 6.58
C GLU A 119 -13.29 1.53 6.09
N ALA A 120 -12.72 1.50 4.89
CA ALA A 120 -12.07 2.66 4.31
C ALA A 120 -13.11 3.63 3.72
N ASP A 121 -12.86 4.93 3.89
CA ASP A 121 -13.64 6.01 3.30
C ASP A 121 -12.74 6.85 2.40
N SER A 122 -13.16 7.09 1.16
CA SER A 122 -12.33 7.76 0.15
C SER A 122 -11.95 9.19 0.53
N GLN A 123 -12.82 9.92 1.23
CA GLN A 123 -12.54 11.28 1.69
C GLN A 123 -11.50 11.28 2.81
N THR A 124 -11.62 10.34 3.74
CA THR A 124 -10.67 10.12 4.83
C THR A 124 -9.31 9.71 4.28
N LEU A 125 -9.26 8.72 3.38
CA LEU A 125 -8.03 8.32 2.68
C LEU A 125 -7.38 9.51 1.96
N ASN A 126 -8.16 10.36 1.29
CA ASN A 126 -7.64 11.54 0.61
C ASN A 126 -6.99 12.54 1.57
N ARG A 127 -7.68 12.87 2.65
CA ARG A 127 -7.18 13.79 3.68
C ARG A 127 -5.90 13.24 4.31
N ASP A 128 -5.90 11.97 4.68
CA ASP A 128 -4.80 11.36 5.42
C ASP A 128 -3.57 11.19 4.52
N MET A 129 -3.75 10.83 3.24
CA MET A 129 -2.67 10.79 2.26
C MET A 129 -2.13 12.18 1.91
N THR A 130 -2.99 13.18 1.74
CA THR A 130 -2.57 14.58 1.54
C THR A 130 -1.70 15.05 2.71
N THR A 131 -2.14 14.76 3.93
CA THR A 131 -1.39 15.10 5.16
C THR A 131 -0.05 14.38 5.19
N ARG A 132 -0.03 13.09 4.84
CA ARG A 132 1.19 12.27 4.88
C ARG A 132 2.22 12.63 3.81
N LEU A 133 1.77 12.95 2.60
CA LEU A 133 2.65 13.32 1.49
C LEU A 133 3.08 14.80 1.56
N GLY A 134 2.27 15.65 2.20
CA GLY A 134 2.54 17.08 2.35
C GLY A 134 2.16 17.93 1.13
N PHE A 135 1.37 17.38 0.20
CA PHE A 135 0.85 18.08 -0.98
C PHE A 135 -0.47 17.46 -1.46
N SER A 136 -1.28 18.30 -2.11
CA SER A 136 -2.58 17.91 -2.65
C SER A 136 -2.46 16.94 -3.83
N PRO A 137 -3.46 16.07 -4.06
CA PRO A 137 -3.54 15.27 -5.27
C PRO A 137 -3.82 16.15 -6.50
N ILE A 138 -3.61 15.57 -7.68
CA ILE A 138 -4.05 16.09 -8.97
C ILE A 138 -5.29 15.31 -9.39
N THR A 139 -6.23 16.00 -10.05
CA THR A 139 -7.42 15.38 -10.67
C THR A 139 -7.32 15.51 -12.18
N ARG A 140 -7.38 14.38 -12.89
CA ARG A 140 -7.36 14.32 -14.36
C ARG A 140 -8.14 13.09 -14.81
N ASP A 141 -8.97 13.25 -15.85
CA ASP A 141 -9.77 12.17 -16.45
C ASP A 141 -10.56 11.36 -15.39
N ASP A 142 -11.22 12.08 -14.48
CA ASP A 142 -11.97 11.55 -13.33
C ASP A 142 -11.15 10.74 -12.30
N MET A 143 -9.83 10.67 -12.45
CA MET A 143 -8.91 10.07 -11.49
C MET A 143 -8.30 11.12 -10.58
N THR A 144 -8.27 10.84 -9.28
CA THR A 144 -7.57 11.66 -8.28
C THR A 144 -6.35 10.91 -7.76
N PHE A 145 -5.16 11.48 -7.96
CA PHE A 145 -3.91 10.80 -7.67
C PHE A 145 -2.76 11.73 -7.28
N TRP A 146 -1.74 11.16 -6.65
CA TRP A 146 -0.48 11.84 -6.38
C TRP A 146 0.60 11.24 -7.26
N LEU A 147 1.32 12.08 -7.99
CA LEU A 147 2.57 11.70 -8.65
C LEU A 147 3.73 12.27 -7.83
N PHE A 148 4.66 11.42 -7.40
CA PHE A 148 5.71 11.83 -6.48
C PHE A 148 7.00 11.01 -6.61
N SER A 149 8.08 11.54 -6.02
CA SER A 149 9.34 10.82 -5.81
C SER A 149 9.72 10.87 -4.34
N ARG A 150 10.73 10.06 -3.95
CA ARG A 150 11.35 10.11 -2.62
C ARG A 150 12.77 10.64 -2.74
N ARG A 151 13.08 11.73 -2.04
CA ARG A 151 14.43 12.33 -2.01
C ARG A 151 14.83 12.61 -0.57
N SER A 152 15.97 12.05 -0.16
CA SER A 152 16.52 12.26 1.20
C SER A 152 15.51 12.01 2.34
N GLY A 153 14.65 11.00 2.18
CA GLY A 153 13.63 10.64 3.17
C GLY A 153 12.34 11.46 3.12
N ALA A 154 12.23 12.45 2.23
CA ALA A 154 11.02 13.25 2.04
C ALA A 154 10.26 12.85 0.76
N PHE A 155 8.95 13.05 0.78
CA PHE A 155 8.11 13.00 -0.42
C PHE A 155 8.24 14.32 -1.19
N VAL A 156 8.39 14.22 -2.51
CA VAL A 156 8.49 15.37 -3.40
C VAL A 156 7.41 15.22 -4.46
N SER A 157 6.52 16.22 -4.57
CA SER A 157 5.53 16.26 -5.64
C SER A 157 6.22 16.31 -7.01
N GLU A 158 5.74 15.48 -7.93
CA GLU A 158 6.19 15.38 -9.31
C GLU A 158 5.02 15.71 -10.26
N ALA A 159 4.03 16.48 -9.80
CA ALA A 159 2.84 16.86 -10.55
C ALA A 159 3.13 17.47 -11.93
N ALA A 160 4.26 18.18 -12.07
CA ALA A 160 4.70 18.78 -13.33
C ALA A 160 5.04 17.74 -14.42
N LEU A 161 5.13 16.45 -14.09
CA LEU A 161 5.39 15.38 -15.06
C LEU A 161 4.12 14.81 -15.70
N ILE A 162 2.92 15.22 -15.30
CA ILE A 162 1.66 14.62 -15.79
C ILE A 162 1.42 14.93 -17.28
N ASP A 163 1.89 16.08 -17.76
CA ASP A 163 1.65 16.56 -19.13
C ASP A 163 2.92 16.54 -20.00
N ILE A 164 3.94 15.77 -19.61
CA ILE A 164 5.16 15.65 -20.42
C ILE A 164 5.04 14.51 -21.43
N GLU A 165 5.83 14.58 -22.49
CA GLU A 165 5.94 13.50 -23.46
C GLU A 165 6.52 12.21 -22.84
N ASP A 166 6.07 11.05 -23.31
CA ASP A 166 6.45 9.72 -22.81
C ASP A 166 7.97 9.52 -22.72
N ASN A 167 8.72 9.97 -23.73
CA ASN A 167 10.19 9.89 -23.72
C ASN A 167 10.81 10.67 -22.55
N ASN A 168 10.23 11.82 -22.20
CA ASN A 168 10.67 12.61 -21.06
C ASN A 168 10.29 11.95 -19.73
N LEU A 169 9.18 11.22 -19.68
CA LEU A 169 8.82 10.41 -18.52
C LEU A 169 9.80 9.25 -18.33
N VAL A 170 10.16 8.54 -19.40
CA VAL A 170 11.19 7.48 -19.37
C VAL A 170 12.52 8.03 -18.83
N GLU A 171 12.97 9.17 -19.35
CA GLU A 171 14.19 9.82 -18.86
C GLU A 171 14.07 10.31 -17.41
N ALA A 172 12.88 10.76 -16.99
CA ALA A 172 12.62 11.14 -15.61
C ALA A 172 12.74 9.93 -14.66
N VAL A 173 12.15 8.80 -15.03
CA VAL A 173 12.17 7.54 -14.27
C VAL A 173 13.58 6.95 -14.16
N ARG A 174 14.41 7.09 -15.21
CA ARG A 174 15.83 6.70 -15.16
C ARG A 174 16.65 7.51 -14.15
N LYS A 175 16.30 8.77 -13.94
CA LYS A 175 16.99 9.68 -13.02
C LYS A 175 16.50 9.55 -11.58
N ARG A 176 15.24 9.14 -11.37
CA ARG A 176 14.64 8.98 -10.05
C ARG A 176 13.45 8.03 -10.08
N LYS A 177 13.24 7.29 -8.99
CA LYS A 177 12.03 6.49 -8.81
C LYS A 177 10.81 7.39 -8.72
N LEU A 178 9.82 7.11 -9.56
CA LEU A 178 8.52 7.78 -9.53
C LEU A 178 7.46 6.84 -8.98
N TYR A 179 6.48 7.43 -8.31
CA TYR A 179 5.36 6.74 -7.70
C TYR A 179 4.08 7.46 -8.05
N ALA A 180 3.09 6.72 -8.50
CA ALA A 180 1.73 7.20 -8.65
C ALA A 180 0.87 6.53 -7.57
N LEU A 181 0.09 7.30 -6.83
CA LEU A 181 -0.82 6.80 -5.80
C LEU A 181 -2.23 7.25 -6.09
N TYR A 182 -3.16 6.30 -6.15
CA TYR A 182 -4.56 6.53 -6.52
C TYR A 182 -5.46 6.12 -5.36
N ILE A 183 -6.59 6.82 -5.24
CA ILE A 183 -7.73 6.32 -4.46
C ILE A 183 -8.62 5.53 -5.40
N ILE A 184 -9.03 4.35 -4.98
CA ILE A 184 -10.05 3.57 -5.65
C ILE A 184 -11.26 3.45 -4.74
N ALA A 185 -12.45 3.53 -5.34
CA ALA A 185 -13.71 3.28 -4.68
C ALA A 185 -14.53 2.38 -5.60
N GLN A 186 -14.85 1.19 -5.12
CA GLN A 186 -15.61 0.19 -5.86
C GLN A 186 -16.68 -0.39 -4.94
N ASP A 187 -17.94 -0.32 -5.37
CA ASP A 187 -19.09 -0.78 -4.61
C ASP A 187 -19.13 -0.20 -3.19
N ASP A 188 -19.00 -1.06 -2.18
CA ASP A 188 -18.98 -0.72 -0.74
C ASP A 188 -17.57 -0.70 -0.14
N MET A 189 -16.53 -0.72 -0.98
CA MET A 189 -15.12 -0.67 -0.57
C MET A 189 -14.41 0.56 -1.10
N ALA A 190 -13.46 1.06 -0.32
CA ALA A 190 -12.49 2.04 -0.77
C ALA A 190 -11.07 1.57 -0.48
N GLY A 191 -10.10 2.16 -1.17
CA GLY A 191 -8.72 1.75 -1.03
C GLY A 191 -7.72 2.69 -1.67
N LEU A 192 -6.46 2.30 -1.56
CA LEU A 192 -5.32 3.00 -2.12
C LEU A 192 -4.53 2.04 -2.99
N VAL A 193 -4.06 2.54 -4.14
CA VAL A 193 -3.15 1.81 -5.03
C VAL A 193 -1.88 2.62 -5.19
N LEU A 194 -0.74 2.02 -4.89
CA LEU A 194 0.59 2.55 -5.18
C LEU A 194 1.15 1.85 -6.41
N GLY A 195 1.42 2.61 -7.47
CA GLY A 195 2.22 2.19 -8.62
C GLY A 195 3.63 2.77 -8.53
N ALA A 196 4.65 1.94 -8.43
CA ALA A 196 6.05 2.33 -8.56
C ALA A 196 6.50 2.18 -10.02
N ILE A 197 6.79 3.31 -10.65
CA ILE A 197 7.18 3.39 -12.06
C ILE A 197 8.71 3.27 -12.12
N ARG A 198 9.18 2.28 -12.87
CA ARG A 198 10.59 1.90 -12.97
C ARG A 198 11.01 1.78 -14.44
N PRO A 199 12.29 1.92 -14.78
CA PRO A 199 12.76 1.54 -16.11
C PRO A 199 12.51 0.04 -16.34
N ALA A 200 12.13 -0.34 -17.55
CA ALA A 200 12.15 -1.73 -17.96
C ALA A 200 13.60 -2.28 -17.90
N LEU A 201 13.74 -3.55 -17.53
CA LEU A 201 15.02 -4.27 -17.49
C LEU A 201 15.49 -4.65 -18.90
#